data_AF-A0A519JEE1-F1
#
_entry.id   AF-A0A519JEE1-F1
#
_cell.length_a   1.000
_cell.length_b   1.000
_cell.length_c   1.000
_cell.angle_alpha   90.00
_cell.angle_beta   90.00
_cell.angle_gamma   90.00
#
_symmetry.space_group_name_H-M   'P 1'
#
loop_
_entity.id
_entity.type
_entity.pdbx_description
1 polymer ?
#
loop_
_entity_poly.entity_id
_entity_poly.type
_entity_poly.pdbx_seq_one_letter_code
_entity_poly.pdbx_strand_id
1 'polypeptide(L)'
;LTVSDVDVGRIGLERLRTGTFADCARREVADDGFVRMTFDARSELAAGDLRRPLDRFPFVPDDPARLDQDCYEAFNIQVQGLMRRMRATGSKTLVIGVSGGLDSTQALLVACRAFDRLGLPRTGILGFTLPGFATSEGTKSNAWALMTALGVTGEEIDIRPAAERMLADIKHPWANGEPVHDITFENVQAGLRTDYLFRLANRNGGLVLGTGDLSELALGWATYGVGDHMSHYNVNGGVAKTLIRHLIRWVATRDYDGETAGVLHAILDTEISPELVPAKDGRIQSTEATVGPYALNDFFLFYVTRFGMSPSKVAFLAHQAWKDAGTGHWPAGTPEDEKVEYDLPTIKAWLRKFLHRFFQTSQFKRSALPNGPKVVTGGSLSPRGDWRAPSDATARVWIDELEANVPD
;
A
#
# COMPACT_ATOMS: atom_id res chain seq x y z
N LEU A 1 21.54 1.39 35.61
CA LEU A 1 20.92 2.63 35.10
C LEU A 1 20.24 2.29 33.78
N THR A 2 18.94 2.52 33.63
CA THR A 2 18.25 2.40 32.34
C THR A 2 18.17 3.78 31.71
N VAL A 3 18.69 3.94 30.50
CA VAL A 3 18.74 5.22 29.77
C VAL A 3 18.06 5.05 28.42
N SER A 4 17.11 5.91 28.08
CA SER A 4 16.43 5.90 26.78
C SER A 4 15.88 7.29 26.44
N ASP A 5 15.78 7.58 25.15
CA ASP A 5 15.17 8.81 24.65
C ASP A 5 13.65 8.67 24.51
N VAL A 6 12.93 9.52 25.24
CA VAL A 6 11.47 9.58 25.23
C VAL A 6 11.01 10.62 24.20
N ASP A 7 10.17 10.19 23.26
CA ASP A 7 9.57 11.09 22.27
C ASP A 7 8.39 11.86 22.88
N VAL A 8 8.70 13.00 23.53
CA VAL A 8 7.71 13.88 24.14
C VAL A 8 6.77 14.52 23.11
N GLY A 9 7.26 14.74 21.89
CA GLY A 9 6.46 15.25 20.77
C GLY A 9 5.36 14.26 20.37
N ARG A 10 5.72 12.97 20.25
CA ARG A 10 4.75 11.89 20.01
C ARG A 10 3.69 11.82 21.10
N ILE A 11 4.08 11.93 22.38
CA ILE A 11 3.11 11.92 23.50
C ILE A 11 2.12 13.08 23.38
N GLY A 12 2.60 14.29 23.07
CA GLY A 12 1.74 15.45 22.84
C GLY A 12 0.78 15.22 21.66
N LEU A 13 1.29 14.67 20.56
CA LEU A 13 0.51 14.38 19.35
C LEU A 13 -0.57 13.30 19.55
N GLU A 14 -0.30 12.27 20.38
CA GLU A 14 -1.30 11.25 20.73
C GLU A 14 -2.40 11.85 21.63
N ARG A 15 -2.02 12.68 22.61
CA ARG A 15 -2.99 13.39 23.47
C ARG A 15 -3.88 14.33 22.68
N LEU A 16 -3.33 15.00 21.66
CA LEU A 16 -4.09 15.89 20.78
C LEU A 16 -5.17 15.14 19.98
N ARG A 17 -4.90 13.90 19.56
CA ARG A 17 -5.82 13.08 18.76
C ARG A 17 -6.84 12.32 19.61
N THR A 18 -6.48 12.00 20.84
CA THR A 18 -7.32 11.23 21.76
C THR A 18 -8.20 12.18 22.57
N GLY A 19 -9.29 12.68 21.97
CA GLY A 19 -10.18 13.66 22.63
C GLY A 19 -10.73 13.16 23.99
N THR A 20 -10.94 11.86 24.13
CA THR A 20 -11.38 11.23 25.39
C THR A 20 -10.38 11.41 26.54
N PHE A 21 -9.08 11.56 26.25
CA PHE A 21 -8.07 11.88 27.26
C PHE A 21 -8.36 13.25 27.89
N ALA A 22 -8.64 14.26 27.06
CA ALA A 22 -9.01 15.60 27.52
C ALA A 22 -10.39 15.63 28.19
N ASP A 23 -11.34 14.81 27.73
CA ASP A 23 -12.66 14.68 28.36
C ASP A 23 -12.57 14.11 29.78
N CYS A 24 -11.77 13.05 29.96
CA CYS A 24 -11.51 12.47 31.28
C CYS A 24 -10.83 13.49 32.19
N ALA A 25 -9.81 14.20 31.70
CA ALA A 25 -9.17 15.27 32.47
C ALA A 25 -10.21 16.31 32.92
N ARG A 26 -11.03 16.85 32.02
CA ARG A 26 -12.05 17.86 32.39
C ARG A 26 -13.08 17.38 33.43
N ARG A 27 -13.35 16.07 33.50
CA ARG A 27 -14.33 15.50 34.44
C ARG A 27 -13.74 15.21 35.82
N GLU A 28 -12.57 14.59 35.83
CA GLU A 28 -11.98 14.05 37.06
C GLU A 28 -10.99 15.01 37.72
N VAL A 29 -10.48 15.98 36.94
CA VAL A 29 -9.41 16.89 37.31
C VAL A 29 -10.01 18.29 37.48
N ALA A 30 -10.91 18.42 38.47
CA ALA A 30 -11.53 19.68 38.88
C ALA A 30 -10.65 20.38 39.93
N ASP A 31 -10.31 21.66 39.71
CA ASP A 31 -9.61 22.55 40.66
C ASP A 31 -8.30 22.01 41.25
N ASP A 32 -7.33 21.77 40.36
CA ASP A 32 -6.11 21.03 40.62
C ASP A 32 -5.16 21.56 41.71
N GLY A 33 -5.02 20.74 42.76
CA GLY A 33 -3.92 20.76 43.74
C GLY A 33 -2.55 20.33 43.18
N PHE A 34 -2.30 20.52 41.88
CA PHE A 34 -0.98 20.32 41.29
C PHE A 34 -0.15 21.59 41.41
N VAL A 35 1.03 21.48 42.03
CA VAL A 35 2.01 22.57 42.05
C VAL A 35 2.87 22.47 40.79
N ARG A 36 2.75 23.45 39.90
CA ARG A 36 3.61 23.55 38.71
C ARG A 36 4.91 24.27 39.07
N MET A 37 6.01 23.53 39.13
CA MET A 37 7.35 24.09 39.30
C MET A 37 8.07 24.14 37.96
N THR A 38 8.51 25.32 37.56
CA THR A 38 9.30 25.53 36.34
C THR A 38 10.78 25.37 36.62
N PHE A 39 11.51 24.72 35.72
CA PHE A 39 12.95 24.58 35.77
C PHE A 39 13.53 24.56 34.35
N ASP A 40 14.78 25.00 34.22
CA ASP A 40 15.53 24.90 32.97
C ASP A 40 16.17 23.51 32.88
N ALA A 41 15.72 22.70 31.92
CA ALA A 41 16.17 21.32 31.81
C ALA A 41 17.62 21.20 31.31
N ARG A 42 18.03 22.03 30.34
CA ARG A 42 19.38 22.04 29.73
C ARG A 42 19.69 23.42 29.14
N SER A 43 20.94 23.86 29.23
CA SER A 43 21.45 25.07 28.55
C SER A 43 21.95 24.80 27.13
N GLU A 44 22.38 23.57 26.83
CA GLU A 44 22.92 23.17 25.53
C GLU A 44 22.33 21.82 25.06
N LEU A 45 22.05 21.72 23.75
CA LEU A 45 21.62 20.49 23.10
C LEU A 45 22.85 19.73 22.60
N ALA A 46 23.20 18.61 23.24
CA ALA A 46 24.20 17.71 22.70
C ALA A 46 23.60 16.90 21.54
N ALA A 47 24.22 16.96 20.37
CA ALA A 47 23.92 16.04 19.27
C ALA A 47 24.37 14.62 19.66
N GLY A 48 23.60 13.62 19.27
CA GLY A 48 23.93 12.22 19.54
C GLY A 48 22.96 11.25 18.87
N ASP A 49 23.35 9.98 18.84
CA ASP A 49 22.48 8.92 18.35
C ASP A 49 21.27 8.73 19.25
N LEU A 50 20.14 8.42 18.61
CA LEU A 50 18.89 8.17 19.30
C LEU A 50 18.99 6.87 20.11
N ARG A 51 18.82 6.96 21.43
CA ARG A 51 18.81 5.81 22.36
C ARG A 51 17.41 5.23 22.46
N ARG A 52 16.92 4.75 21.32
CA ARG A 52 15.58 4.18 21.18
C ARG A 52 15.59 3.19 20.00
N PRO A 53 15.04 1.97 20.17
CA PRO A 53 14.83 1.09 19.03
C PRO A 53 13.84 1.74 18.06
N LEU A 54 14.19 1.71 16.77
CA LEU A 54 13.35 2.20 15.68
C LEU A 54 13.25 1.11 14.61
N ASP A 55 12.01 0.80 14.24
CA ASP A 55 11.74 -0.15 13.18
C ASP A 55 11.94 0.50 11.81
N ARG A 56 12.70 -0.15 10.93
CA ARG A 56 12.83 0.26 9.52
C ARG A 56 11.50 0.22 8.77
N PHE A 57 10.64 -0.71 9.15
CA PHE A 57 9.35 -0.95 8.52
C PHE A 57 8.24 -0.83 9.57
N PRO A 58 7.63 0.35 9.76
CA PRO A 58 6.64 0.55 10.84
C PRO A 58 5.35 -0.28 10.69
N PHE A 59 5.11 -0.87 9.52
CA PHE A 59 4.00 -1.81 9.26
C PHE A 59 4.43 -3.29 9.31
N VAL A 60 5.72 -3.58 9.49
CA VAL A 60 6.29 -4.93 9.50
C VAL A 60 7.23 -5.08 10.69
N PRO A 61 6.77 -5.68 11.80
CA PRO A 61 7.60 -5.91 12.98
C PRO A 61 8.88 -6.71 12.65
N ASP A 62 9.98 -6.36 13.32
CA ASP A 62 11.25 -7.07 13.26
C ASP A 62 11.22 -8.38 14.07
N ASP A 63 10.44 -8.41 15.15
CA ASP A 63 10.20 -9.60 15.97
C ASP A 63 9.37 -10.67 15.22
N PRO A 64 9.88 -11.91 15.02
CA PRO A 64 9.19 -12.94 14.24
C PRO A 64 7.83 -13.36 14.82
N ALA A 65 7.71 -13.42 16.15
CA ALA A 65 6.46 -13.82 16.80
C ALA A 65 5.39 -12.74 16.62
N ARG A 66 5.79 -11.48 16.72
CA ARG A 66 4.91 -10.35 16.45
C ARG A 66 4.53 -10.25 14.98
N LEU A 67 5.46 -10.52 14.06
CA LEU A 67 5.17 -10.56 12.62
C LEU A 67 4.17 -11.67 12.27
N ASP A 68 4.30 -12.87 12.85
CA ASP A 68 3.33 -13.96 12.67
C ASP A 68 1.93 -13.54 13.15
N GLN A 69 1.86 -12.90 14.32
CA GLN A 69 0.60 -12.39 14.88
C GLN A 69 -0.02 -11.28 14.00
N ASP A 70 0.78 -10.29 13.58
CA ASP A 70 0.31 -9.19 12.74
C ASP A 70 -0.16 -9.71 11.36
N CYS A 71 0.54 -10.67 10.76
CA CYS A 71 0.10 -11.34 9.53
C CYS A 71 -1.20 -12.12 9.72
N TYR A 72 -1.32 -12.88 10.82
CA TYR A 72 -2.54 -13.61 11.16
C TYR A 72 -3.73 -12.65 11.31
N GLU A 73 -3.58 -11.58 12.09
CA GLU A 73 -4.64 -10.59 12.30
C GLU A 73 -5.02 -9.90 10.99
N ALA A 74 -4.03 -9.42 10.24
CA ALA A 74 -4.24 -8.70 9.00
C ALA A 74 -5.00 -9.55 7.96
N PHE A 75 -4.53 -10.78 7.71
CA PHE A 75 -5.17 -11.68 6.76
C PHE A 75 -6.60 -12.03 7.19
N ASN A 76 -6.82 -12.30 8.48
CA ASN A 76 -8.16 -12.62 8.97
C ASN A 76 -9.11 -11.42 8.90
N ILE A 77 -8.64 -10.19 9.14
CA ILE A 77 -9.46 -8.98 8.96
C ILE A 77 -9.91 -8.84 7.50
N GLN A 78 -8.99 -9.03 6.54
CA GLN A 78 -9.31 -8.98 5.11
C GLN A 78 -10.38 -10.02 4.74
N VAL A 79 -10.18 -11.28 5.17
CA VAL A 79 -11.10 -12.40 4.93
C VAL A 79 -12.47 -12.14 5.56
N GLN A 80 -12.53 -11.75 6.83
CA GLN A 80 -13.81 -11.49 7.51
C GLN A 80 -14.56 -10.30 6.89
N GLY A 81 -13.84 -9.25 6.49
CA GLY A 81 -14.40 -8.11 5.78
C GLY A 81 -15.06 -8.52 4.46
N LEU A 82 -14.36 -9.32 3.64
CA LEU A 82 -14.89 -9.84 2.38
C LEU A 82 -16.09 -10.79 2.61
N MET A 83 -15.98 -11.72 3.56
CA MET A 83 -17.08 -12.63 3.92
C MET A 83 -18.34 -11.86 4.34
N ARG A 84 -18.19 -10.80 5.14
CA ARG A 84 -19.31 -9.95 5.55
C ARG A 84 -19.92 -9.24 4.35
N ARG A 85 -19.11 -8.71 3.43
CA ARG A 85 -19.58 -8.06 2.20
C ARG A 85 -20.39 -9.04 1.35
N MET A 86 -19.88 -10.24 1.09
CA MET A 86 -20.55 -11.27 0.30
C MET A 86 -21.88 -11.70 0.93
N ARG A 87 -21.91 -11.94 2.24
CA ARG A 87 -23.15 -12.26 2.96
C ARG A 87 -24.18 -11.14 2.86
N ALA A 88 -23.75 -9.88 2.99
CA ALA A 88 -24.66 -8.73 2.95
C ALA A 88 -25.26 -8.48 1.56
N THR A 89 -24.53 -8.81 0.48
CA THR A 89 -25.01 -8.64 -0.89
C THR A 89 -25.65 -9.91 -1.47
N GLY A 90 -25.52 -11.05 -0.78
CA GLY A 90 -25.91 -12.36 -1.30
C GLY A 90 -25.04 -12.84 -2.47
N SER A 91 -23.92 -12.17 -2.73
CA SER A 91 -23.05 -12.50 -3.86
C SER A 91 -22.31 -13.82 -3.63
N LYS A 92 -22.37 -14.69 -4.63
CA LYS A 92 -21.66 -15.98 -4.67
C LYS A 92 -20.54 -15.99 -5.73
N THR A 93 -20.33 -14.86 -6.38
CA THR A 93 -19.39 -14.71 -7.49
C THR A 93 -18.51 -13.49 -7.27
N LEU A 94 -17.20 -13.67 -7.38
CA LEU A 94 -16.24 -12.56 -7.40
C LEU A 94 -15.58 -12.47 -8.77
N VAL A 95 -15.32 -11.24 -9.22
CA VAL A 95 -14.56 -10.96 -10.44
C VAL A 95 -13.29 -10.21 -10.03
N ILE A 96 -12.14 -10.69 -10.46
CA ILE A 96 -10.83 -10.12 -10.09
C ILE A 96 -9.89 -10.13 -11.28
N GLY A 97 -9.16 -9.03 -11.49
CA GLY A 97 -8.03 -8.98 -12.41
C GLY A 97 -6.81 -9.61 -11.74
N VAL A 98 -6.21 -10.63 -12.37
CA VAL A 98 -5.03 -11.33 -11.87
C VAL A 98 -3.86 -11.00 -12.78
N SER A 99 -2.96 -10.14 -12.32
CA SER A 99 -1.79 -9.67 -13.09
C SER A 99 -0.55 -10.52 -12.88
N GLY A 100 -0.55 -11.43 -11.89
CA GLY A 100 0.65 -12.15 -11.45
C GLY A 100 1.56 -11.33 -10.53
N GLY A 101 1.18 -10.08 -10.20
CA GLY A 101 1.86 -9.26 -9.18
C GLY A 101 1.40 -9.55 -7.75
N LEU A 102 2.10 -8.96 -6.77
CA LEU A 102 1.85 -9.19 -5.35
C LEU A 102 0.41 -8.87 -4.91
N ASP A 103 -0.13 -7.71 -5.31
CA ASP A 103 -1.40 -7.26 -4.72
C ASP A 103 -2.60 -8.09 -5.22
N SER A 104 -2.62 -8.42 -6.52
CA SER A 104 -3.65 -9.31 -7.08
C SER A 104 -3.53 -10.73 -6.51
N THR A 105 -2.31 -11.20 -6.25
CA THR A 105 -2.06 -12.48 -5.57
C THR A 105 -2.63 -12.47 -4.15
N GLN A 106 -2.32 -11.45 -3.35
CA GLN A 106 -2.84 -11.31 -2.00
C GLN A 106 -4.38 -11.24 -1.98
N ALA A 107 -4.98 -10.45 -2.87
CA ALA A 107 -6.43 -10.34 -2.95
C ALA A 107 -7.09 -11.68 -3.35
N LEU A 108 -6.46 -12.45 -4.24
CA LEU A 108 -6.93 -13.77 -4.65
C LEU A 108 -6.84 -14.79 -3.51
N LEU A 109 -5.77 -14.77 -2.72
CA LEU A 109 -5.62 -15.62 -1.53
C LEU A 109 -6.71 -15.32 -0.48
N VAL A 110 -6.99 -14.02 -0.24
CA VAL A 110 -8.09 -13.58 0.62
C VAL A 110 -9.44 -14.07 0.08
N ALA A 111 -9.67 -13.97 -1.23
CA ALA A 111 -10.89 -14.45 -1.88
C ALA A 111 -11.07 -15.97 -1.70
N CYS A 112 -10.02 -16.76 -1.95
CA CYS A 112 -10.04 -18.21 -1.78
C CYS A 112 -10.40 -18.59 -0.34
N ARG A 113 -9.73 -17.98 0.65
CA ARG A 113 -10.00 -18.24 2.07
C ARG A 113 -11.42 -17.81 2.48
N ALA A 114 -11.95 -16.72 1.93
CA ALA A 114 -13.32 -16.29 2.18
C ALA A 114 -14.34 -17.30 1.61
N PHE A 115 -14.11 -17.81 0.40
CA PHE A 115 -14.95 -18.84 -0.22
C PHE A 115 -14.95 -20.14 0.60
N ASP A 116 -13.76 -20.62 0.98
CA ASP A 116 -13.59 -21.84 1.79
C ASP A 116 -14.40 -21.73 3.10
N ARG A 117 -14.26 -20.62 3.82
CA ARG A 117 -14.97 -20.38 5.08
C ARG A 117 -16.48 -20.17 4.93
N LEU A 118 -16.93 -19.77 3.74
CA LEU A 118 -18.36 -19.66 3.43
C LEU A 118 -18.94 -20.98 2.90
N GLY A 119 -18.13 -22.01 2.67
CA GLY A 119 -18.57 -23.25 2.02
C GLY A 119 -18.97 -23.05 0.56
N LEU A 120 -18.41 -22.03 -0.11
CA LEU A 120 -18.64 -21.75 -1.52
C LEU A 120 -17.54 -22.40 -2.38
N PRO A 121 -17.88 -22.92 -3.57
CA PRO A 121 -16.87 -23.50 -4.45
C PRO A 121 -15.97 -22.39 -5.01
N ARG A 122 -14.64 -22.59 -4.98
CA ARG A 122 -13.66 -21.63 -5.50
C ARG A 122 -13.86 -21.28 -6.99
N THR A 123 -14.57 -22.12 -7.75
CA THR A 123 -14.99 -21.82 -9.13
C THR A 123 -15.93 -20.62 -9.26
N GLY A 124 -16.54 -20.14 -8.17
CA GLY A 124 -17.24 -18.85 -8.14
C GLY A 124 -16.31 -17.64 -8.07
N ILE A 125 -14.99 -17.83 -7.96
CA ILE A 125 -13.99 -16.79 -8.14
C ILE A 125 -13.59 -16.80 -9.62
N LEU A 126 -13.93 -15.72 -10.32
CA LEU A 126 -13.63 -15.52 -11.74
C LEU A 126 -12.39 -14.62 -11.85
N GLY A 127 -11.23 -15.24 -12.06
CA GLY A 127 -9.97 -14.56 -12.29
C GLY A 127 -9.77 -14.27 -13.77
N PHE A 128 -9.39 -13.04 -14.09
CA PHE A 128 -9.14 -12.60 -15.47
C PHE A 128 -7.72 -12.07 -15.61
N THR A 129 -6.94 -12.66 -16.52
CA THR A 129 -5.72 -12.01 -17.02
C THR A 129 -6.07 -11.18 -18.26
N LEU A 130 -5.66 -9.91 -18.27
CA LEU A 130 -6.09 -8.89 -19.25
C LEU A 130 -4.86 -8.29 -19.94
N PRO A 131 -4.17 -9.05 -20.82
CA PRO A 131 -2.92 -8.62 -21.43
C PRO A 131 -3.12 -7.36 -22.29
N GLY A 132 -2.20 -6.40 -22.13
CA GLY A 132 -2.11 -5.17 -22.90
C GLY A 132 -0.91 -5.17 -23.85
N PHE A 133 -0.45 -3.98 -24.26
CA PHE A 133 0.66 -3.86 -25.21
C PHE A 133 2.03 -4.24 -24.63
N ALA A 134 2.16 -4.23 -23.30
CA ALA A 134 3.43 -4.43 -22.59
C ALA A 134 3.44 -5.64 -21.64
N THR A 135 2.41 -6.49 -21.70
CA THR A 135 2.33 -7.67 -20.85
C THR A 135 3.40 -8.68 -21.22
N SER A 136 4.23 -9.07 -20.24
CA SER A 136 5.29 -10.06 -20.45
C SER A 136 4.75 -11.49 -20.40
N GLU A 137 5.45 -12.44 -21.03
CA GLU A 137 5.10 -13.86 -20.91
C GLU A 137 5.26 -14.38 -19.48
N GLY A 138 6.21 -13.81 -18.71
CA GLY A 138 6.51 -14.23 -17.35
C GLY A 138 5.37 -13.95 -16.37
N THR A 139 4.91 -12.71 -16.26
CA THR A 139 3.81 -12.32 -15.36
C THR A 139 2.50 -12.97 -15.75
N LYS A 140 2.24 -13.11 -17.06
CA LYS A 140 1.10 -13.83 -17.61
C LYS A 140 1.13 -15.31 -17.19
N SER A 141 2.29 -15.96 -17.29
CA SER A 141 2.46 -17.35 -16.87
C SER A 141 2.24 -17.51 -15.36
N ASN A 142 2.75 -16.57 -14.56
CA ASN A 142 2.50 -16.54 -13.11
C ASN A 142 1.01 -16.41 -12.78
N ALA A 143 0.28 -15.53 -13.48
CA ALA A 143 -1.16 -15.38 -13.29
C ALA A 143 -1.92 -16.68 -13.57
N TRP A 144 -1.61 -17.36 -14.68
CA TRP A 144 -2.22 -18.65 -15.02
C TRP A 144 -1.86 -19.77 -14.04
N ALA A 145 -0.58 -19.86 -13.66
CA ALA A 145 -0.12 -20.83 -12.67
C ALA A 145 -0.83 -20.62 -11.33
N LEU A 146 -0.95 -19.37 -10.88
CA LEU A 146 -1.64 -19.01 -9.64
C LEU A 146 -3.13 -19.40 -9.68
N MET A 147 -3.85 -19.02 -10.74
CA MET A 147 -5.27 -19.32 -10.86
C MET A 147 -5.52 -20.84 -10.88
N THR A 148 -4.68 -21.57 -11.61
CA THR A 148 -4.76 -23.04 -11.71
C THR A 148 -4.46 -23.69 -10.36
N ALA A 149 -3.37 -23.29 -9.70
CA ALA A 149 -2.95 -23.84 -8.41
C ALA A 149 -3.94 -23.56 -7.27
N LEU A 150 -4.69 -22.46 -7.35
CA LEU A 150 -5.72 -22.12 -6.36
C LEU A 150 -7.10 -22.73 -6.66
N GLY A 151 -7.30 -23.33 -7.84
CA GLY A 151 -8.56 -23.94 -8.25
C GLY A 151 -9.68 -22.93 -8.50
N VAL A 152 -9.34 -21.72 -8.99
CA VAL A 152 -10.32 -20.69 -9.38
C VAL A 152 -10.64 -20.78 -10.87
N THR A 153 -11.74 -20.17 -11.30
CA THR A 153 -12.08 -20.11 -12.73
C THR A 153 -11.26 -19.01 -13.39
N GLY A 154 -10.25 -19.39 -14.18
CA GLY A 154 -9.39 -18.47 -14.94
C GLY A 154 -9.85 -18.26 -16.38
N GLU A 155 -9.84 -17.01 -16.84
CA GLU A 155 -10.05 -16.63 -18.25
C GLU A 155 -9.02 -15.58 -18.68
N GLU A 156 -8.74 -15.53 -19.98
CA GLU A 156 -7.87 -14.52 -20.59
C GLU A 156 -8.64 -13.71 -21.62
N ILE A 157 -8.54 -12.39 -21.54
CA ILE A 157 -9.16 -11.47 -22.50
C ILE A 157 -8.11 -10.45 -22.95
N ASP A 158 -7.73 -10.52 -24.22
CA ASP A 158 -6.84 -9.55 -24.84
C ASP A 158 -7.55 -8.20 -25.01
N ILE A 159 -7.06 -7.16 -24.33
CA ILE A 159 -7.63 -5.82 -24.39
C ILE A 159 -7.06 -4.97 -25.53
N ARG A 160 -6.02 -5.44 -26.24
CA ARG A 160 -5.35 -4.67 -27.30
C ARG A 160 -6.31 -4.21 -28.39
N PRO A 161 -7.22 -5.04 -28.94
CA PRO A 161 -8.14 -4.57 -29.99
C PRO A 161 -9.05 -3.43 -29.52
N ALA A 162 -9.53 -3.49 -28.26
CA ALA A 162 -10.34 -2.42 -27.68
C ALA A 162 -9.51 -1.15 -27.40
N ALA A 163 -8.27 -1.33 -26.95
CA ALA A 163 -7.35 -0.23 -26.68
C ALA A 163 -6.94 0.49 -27.98
N GLU A 164 -6.57 -0.25 -29.03
CA GLU A 164 -6.27 0.28 -30.36
C GLU A 164 -7.44 1.10 -30.89
N ARG A 165 -8.66 0.56 -30.79
CA ARG A 165 -9.86 1.27 -31.22
C ARG A 165 -10.09 2.55 -30.43
N MET A 166 -9.97 2.50 -29.10
CA MET A 166 -10.16 3.68 -28.25
C MET A 166 -9.10 4.75 -28.54
N LEU A 167 -7.83 4.36 -28.69
CA LEU A 167 -6.73 5.26 -29.03
C LEU A 167 -6.96 5.92 -30.41
N ALA A 168 -7.45 5.17 -31.39
CA ALA A 168 -7.81 5.70 -32.70
C ALA A 168 -8.99 6.69 -32.61
N ASP A 169 -10.05 6.34 -31.89
CA ASP A 169 -11.25 7.17 -31.75
C ASP A 169 -10.96 8.51 -31.04
N ILE A 170 -10.03 8.53 -30.07
CA ILE A 170 -9.56 9.76 -29.41
C ILE A 170 -8.43 10.47 -30.18
N LYS A 171 -8.03 9.95 -31.35
CA LYS A 171 -6.96 10.49 -32.21
C LYS A 171 -5.61 10.58 -31.51
N HIS A 172 -5.30 9.62 -30.65
CA HIS A 172 -4.00 9.55 -29.99
C HIS A 172 -2.89 9.28 -31.03
N PRO A 173 -1.73 9.96 -30.99
CA PRO A 173 -0.67 9.83 -32.00
C PRO A 173 -0.19 8.39 -32.23
N TRP A 174 -0.18 7.57 -31.17
CA TRP A 174 0.15 6.14 -31.26
C TRP A 174 -0.71 5.38 -32.27
N ALA A 175 -1.99 5.72 -32.40
CA ALA A 175 -2.88 5.06 -33.36
C ALA A 175 -2.51 5.35 -34.83
N ASN A 176 -1.69 6.39 -35.08
CA ASN A 176 -1.15 6.73 -36.40
C ASN A 176 0.28 6.18 -36.62
N GLY A 177 0.78 5.34 -35.71
CA GLY A 177 2.11 4.74 -35.77
C GLY A 177 3.23 5.57 -35.15
N GLU A 178 2.91 6.68 -34.47
CA GLU A 178 3.92 7.45 -33.73
C GLU A 178 4.29 6.74 -32.41
N PRO A 179 5.57 6.67 -32.00
CA PRO A 179 5.99 5.96 -30.78
C PRO A 179 5.75 6.78 -29.51
N VAL A 180 4.52 7.28 -29.33
CA VAL A 180 4.09 8.07 -28.17
C VAL A 180 3.44 7.15 -27.14
N HIS A 181 4.06 7.00 -25.97
CA HIS A 181 3.57 6.21 -24.85
C HIS A 181 3.44 7.09 -23.61
N ASP A 182 2.45 7.99 -23.63
CA ASP A 182 2.20 8.92 -22.54
C ASP A 182 1.20 8.36 -21.51
N ILE A 183 0.85 9.18 -20.52
CA ILE A 183 -0.13 8.85 -19.49
C ILE A 183 -1.50 8.48 -20.09
N THR A 184 -1.86 9.02 -21.27
CA THR A 184 -3.11 8.69 -21.96
C THR A 184 -3.07 7.26 -22.45
N PHE A 185 -1.99 6.85 -23.10
CA PHE A 185 -1.77 5.48 -23.57
C PHE A 185 -1.84 4.45 -22.43
N GLU A 186 -1.21 4.76 -21.30
CA GLU A 186 -1.26 3.93 -20.10
C GLU A 186 -2.68 3.85 -19.50
N ASN A 187 -3.36 5.00 -19.35
CA ASN A 187 -4.68 5.07 -18.73
C ASN A 187 -5.79 4.41 -19.57
N VAL A 188 -5.69 4.40 -20.90
CA VAL A 188 -6.63 3.67 -21.76
C VAL A 188 -6.62 2.18 -21.41
N GLN A 189 -5.44 1.59 -21.24
CA GLN A 189 -5.32 0.18 -20.87
C GLN A 189 -5.85 -0.09 -19.46
N ALA A 190 -5.43 0.72 -18.46
CA ALA A 190 -5.91 0.56 -17.08
C ALA A 190 -7.45 0.72 -16.97
N GLY A 191 -8.01 1.68 -17.70
CA GLY A 191 -9.45 1.91 -17.75
C GLY A 191 -10.21 0.76 -18.41
N LEU A 192 -9.74 0.26 -19.55
CA LEU A 192 -10.36 -0.89 -20.22
C LEU A 192 -10.36 -2.14 -19.34
N ARG A 193 -9.25 -2.46 -18.66
CA ARG A 193 -9.21 -3.60 -17.73
C ARG A 193 -10.33 -3.50 -16.69
N THR A 194 -10.48 -2.33 -16.10
CA THR A 194 -11.52 -2.06 -15.11
C THR A 194 -12.91 -2.16 -15.72
N ASP A 195 -13.15 -1.56 -16.88
CA ASP A 195 -14.44 -1.63 -17.56
C ASP A 195 -14.84 -3.08 -17.85
N TYR A 196 -13.96 -3.87 -18.47
CA TYR A 196 -14.16 -5.30 -18.70
C TYR A 196 -14.55 -6.01 -17.40
N LEU A 197 -13.80 -5.85 -16.31
CA LEU A 197 -14.11 -6.48 -15.02
C LEU A 197 -15.49 -6.09 -14.49
N PHE A 198 -15.89 -4.81 -14.60
CA PHE A 198 -17.23 -4.38 -14.20
C PHE A 198 -18.34 -4.94 -15.12
N ARG A 199 -18.11 -5.03 -16.44
CA ARG A 199 -19.06 -5.66 -17.38
C ARG A 199 -19.19 -7.15 -17.11
N LEU A 200 -18.08 -7.83 -16.82
CA LEU A 200 -18.03 -9.25 -16.46
C LEU A 200 -18.72 -9.50 -15.12
N ALA A 201 -18.56 -8.61 -14.14
CA ALA A 201 -19.30 -8.68 -12.88
C ALA A 201 -20.81 -8.60 -13.11
N ASN A 202 -21.28 -7.69 -13.97
CA ASN A 202 -22.70 -7.61 -14.32
C ASN A 202 -23.20 -8.87 -15.04
N ARG A 203 -22.43 -9.37 -16.01
CA ARG A 203 -22.76 -10.59 -16.77
C ARG A 203 -22.89 -11.81 -15.85
N ASN A 204 -22.03 -11.92 -14.84
CA ASN A 204 -21.95 -13.08 -13.96
C ASN A 204 -22.62 -12.88 -12.59
N GLY A 205 -23.32 -11.76 -12.37
CA GLY A 205 -23.96 -11.43 -11.09
C GLY A 205 -22.98 -11.34 -9.91
N GLY A 206 -21.74 -10.90 -10.16
CA GLY A 206 -20.64 -10.88 -9.20
C GLY A 206 -20.25 -9.49 -8.70
N LEU A 207 -19.25 -9.45 -7.84
CA LEU A 207 -18.61 -8.21 -7.38
C LEU A 207 -17.16 -8.14 -7.88
N VAL A 208 -16.79 -7.00 -8.45
CA VAL A 208 -15.38 -6.67 -8.73
C VAL A 208 -14.63 -6.50 -7.40
N LEU A 209 -13.63 -7.35 -7.18
CA LEU A 209 -12.69 -7.29 -6.06
C LEU A 209 -11.48 -6.44 -6.46
N GLY A 210 -11.27 -5.31 -5.79
CA GLY A 210 -10.14 -4.42 -6.01
C GLY A 210 -8.87 -4.92 -5.31
N THR A 211 -7.71 -4.60 -5.91
CA THR A 211 -6.40 -5.09 -5.49
C THR A 211 -5.46 -3.98 -5.01
N GLY A 212 -5.77 -2.70 -5.26
CA GLY A 212 -4.87 -1.60 -4.92
C GLY A 212 -4.58 -1.48 -3.43
N ASP A 213 -3.33 -1.21 -3.09
CA ASP A 213 -2.82 -1.24 -1.71
C ASP A 213 -2.76 0.15 -1.04
N LEU A 214 -2.51 0.18 0.27
CA LEU A 214 -2.47 1.42 1.06
C LEU A 214 -1.39 2.40 0.58
N SER A 215 -0.25 1.90 0.10
CA SER A 215 0.89 2.69 -0.36
C SER A 215 0.59 3.34 -1.72
N GLU A 216 -0.04 2.60 -2.63
CA GLU A 216 -0.57 3.14 -3.89
C GLU A 216 -1.63 4.22 -3.63
N LEU A 217 -2.52 4.01 -2.65
CA LEU A 217 -3.50 5.01 -2.23
C LEU A 217 -2.84 6.25 -1.63
N ALA A 218 -1.79 6.09 -0.84
CA ALA A 218 -1.03 7.20 -0.24
C ALA A 218 -0.40 8.08 -1.32
N LEU A 219 0.25 7.43 -2.28
CA LEU A 219 0.97 8.09 -3.36
C LEU A 219 0.06 8.51 -4.50
N GLY A 220 -1.18 8.02 -4.57
CA GLY A 220 -2.07 8.24 -5.71
C GLY A 220 -1.56 7.56 -6.98
N TRP A 221 -0.91 6.41 -6.84
CA TRP A 221 -0.38 5.58 -7.92
C TRP A 221 -1.46 4.62 -8.43
N ALA A 222 -2.47 5.19 -9.08
CA ALA A 222 -3.61 4.48 -9.66
C ALA A 222 -4.29 5.36 -10.72
N THR A 223 -4.98 4.76 -11.68
CA THR A 223 -5.86 5.47 -12.61
C THR A 223 -7.20 5.74 -11.92
N TYR A 224 -7.58 7.02 -11.79
CA TYR A 224 -8.79 7.45 -11.08
C TYR A 224 -10.05 7.31 -11.94
N GLY A 225 -11.16 6.93 -11.31
CA GLY A 225 -12.47 6.82 -11.97
C GLY A 225 -12.62 5.47 -12.66
N VAL A 226 -12.52 5.46 -13.99
CA VAL A 226 -12.49 4.21 -14.77
C VAL A 226 -11.05 3.73 -14.79
N GLY A 227 -10.66 2.97 -13.78
CA GLY A 227 -9.29 2.50 -13.57
C GLY A 227 -9.18 1.62 -12.33
N ASP A 228 -7.98 1.09 -12.11
CA ASP A 228 -7.61 0.12 -11.07
C ASP A 228 -7.96 0.59 -9.64
N HIS A 229 -8.12 1.90 -9.43
CA HIS A 229 -8.66 2.47 -8.21
C HIS A 229 -10.08 1.98 -7.85
N MET A 230 -10.91 1.65 -8.85
CA MET A 230 -12.34 1.41 -8.68
C MET A 230 -12.69 -0.07 -8.58
N SER A 231 -13.54 -0.42 -7.62
CA SER A 231 -14.04 -1.78 -7.39
C SER A 231 -15.33 -1.73 -6.57
N HIS A 232 -16.00 -2.86 -6.41
CA HIS A 232 -17.15 -2.96 -5.49
C HIS A 232 -16.72 -3.12 -4.03
N TYR A 233 -15.53 -3.68 -3.82
CA TYR A 233 -14.89 -3.86 -2.52
C TYR A 233 -13.38 -4.06 -2.74
N ASN A 234 -12.52 -3.37 -1.99
CA ASN A 234 -11.08 -3.50 -2.04
C ASN A 234 -10.58 -4.10 -0.71
N VAL A 235 -9.99 -5.29 -0.76
CA VAL A 235 -9.45 -5.98 0.43
C VAL A 235 -8.06 -5.51 0.83
N ASN A 236 -7.30 -4.92 -0.09
CA ASN A 236 -5.91 -4.50 0.11
C ASN A 236 -5.76 -3.03 0.50
N GLY A 237 -6.80 -2.21 0.37
CA GLY A 237 -6.70 -0.76 0.62
C GLY A 237 -6.32 -0.35 2.06
N GLY A 238 -6.26 -1.30 3.00
CA GLY A 238 -5.77 -1.11 4.37
C GLY A 238 -4.40 -1.73 4.65
N VAL A 239 -3.72 -2.32 3.66
CA VAL A 239 -2.46 -3.05 3.79
C VAL A 239 -1.35 -2.32 3.03
N ALA A 240 -0.24 -2.03 3.70
CA ALA A 240 0.92 -1.39 3.09
C ALA A 240 1.69 -2.36 2.17
N LYS A 241 2.32 -1.85 1.11
CA LYS A 241 3.10 -2.64 0.14
C LYS A 241 4.16 -3.49 0.83
N THR A 242 4.85 -2.89 1.81
CA THR A 242 5.87 -3.56 2.62
C THR A 242 5.32 -4.78 3.35
N LEU A 243 4.05 -4.77 3.79
CA LEU A 243 3.41 -5.89 4.48
C LEU A 243 2.87 -6.97 3.54
N ILE A 244 2.47 -6.64 2.30
CA ILE A 244 1.86 -7.60 1.35
C ILE A 244 2.75 -8.83 1.12
N ARG A 245 4.05 -8.64 0.92
CA ARG A 245 4.99 -9.77 0.73
C ARG A 245 5.05 -10.70 1.94
N HIS A 246 4.98 -10.17 3.15
CA HIS A 246 4.98 -10.97 4.37
C HIS A 246 3.67 -11.74 4.52
N LEU A 247 2.53 -11.15 4.12
CA LEU A 247 1.24 -11.85 4.11
C LEU A 247 1.23 -13.02 3.13
N ILE A 248 1.72 -12.82 1.89
CA ILE A 248 1.79 -13.89 0.89
C ILE A 248 2.72 -15.00 1.40
N ARG A 249 3.91 -14.65 1.91
CA ARG A 249 4.86 -15.63 2.48
C ARG A 249 4.25 -16.39 3.66
N TRP A 250 3.53 -15.69 4.53
CA TRP A 250 2.84 -16.27 5.69
C TRP A 250 1.77 -17.28 5.26
N VAL A 251 0.92 -16.91 4.30
CA VAL A 251 -0.09 -17.82 3.73
C VAL A 251 0.55 -19.01 3.01
N ALA A 252 1.55 -18.75 2.15
CA ALA A 252 2.27 -19.78 1.41
C ALA A 252 2.88 -20.85 2.31
N THR A 253 3.45 -20.44 3.45
CA THR A 253 4.14 -21.35 4.39
C THR A 253 3.16 -22.17 5.24
N ARG A 254 1.97 -21.63 5.52
CA ARG A 254 1.04 -22.23 6.49
C ARG A 254 -0.10 -23.00 5.87
N ASP A 255 -0.57 -22.54 4.71
CA ASP A 255 -1.83 -22.97 4.12
C ASP A 255 -1.64 -23.80 2.84
N TYR A 256 -0.44 -23.82 2.27
CA TYR A 256 -0.14 -24.46 1.00
C TYR A 256 1.16 -25.27 1.06
N ASP A 257 1.25 -26.32 0.25
CA ASP A 257 2.43 -27.13 0.04
C ASP A 257 2.64 -27.40 -1.46
N GLY A 258 3.73 -28.10 -1.79
CA GLY A 258 4.01 -28.55 -3.16
C GLY A 258 4.01 -27.44 -4.22
N GLU A 259 3.26 -27.67 -5.30
CA GLU A 259 3.21 -26.79 -6.46
C GLU A 259 2.65 -25.40 -6.14
N THR A 260 1.57 -25.30 -5.34
CA THR A 260 0.95 -24.02 -5.01
C THR A 260 1.90 -23.14 -4.19
N ALA A 261 2.61 -23.72 -3.22
CA ALA A 261 3.64 -22.99 -2.48
C ALA A 261 4.76 -22.52 -3.41
N GLY A 262 5.21 -23.37 -4.33
CA GLY A 262 6.22 -23.02 -5.35
C GLY A 262 5.80 -21.83 -6.22
N VAL A 263 4.55 -21.78 -6.68
CA VAL A 263 4.01 -20.64 -7.46
C VAL A 263 4.00 -19.35 -6.64
N LEU A 264 3.60 -19.42 -5.37
CA LEU A 264 3.58 -18.24 -4.48
C LEU A 264 4.99 -17.71 -4.21
N HIS A 265 5.98 -18.59 -4.03
CA HIS A 265 7.38 -18.20 -3.88
C HIS A 265 7.93 -17.59 -5.18
N ALA A 266 7.64 -18.16 -6.35
CA ALA A 266 8.06 -17.58 -7.62
C ALA A 266 7.49 -16.16 -7.84
N ILE A 267 6.25 -15.90 -7.42
CA ILE A 267 5.64 -14.56 -7.46
C ILE A 267 6.35 -13.60 -6.49
N LEU A 268 6.72 -14.07 -5.30
CA LEU A 268 7.48 -13.26 -4.33
C LEU A 268 8.87 -12.86 -4.83
N ASP A 269 9.50 -13.72 -5.63
CA ASP A 269 10.84 -13.51 -6.18
C ASP A 269 10.83 -12.71 -7.50
N THR A 270 9.64 -12.43 -8.06
CA THR A 270 9.50 -11.65 -9.30
C THR A 270 9.61 -10.15 -9.03
N GLU A 271 10.48 -9.45 -9.77
CA GLU A 271 10.63 -7.99 -9.68
C GLU A 271 9.35 -7.27 -10.18
N ILE A 272 8.88 -6.27 -9.42
CA ILE A 272 7.59 -5.59 -9.66
C ILE A 272 7.75 -4.46 -10.69
N SER A 273 6.86 -4.42 -11.71
CA SER A 273 6.79 -3.33 -12.68
C SER A 273 5.35 -3.08 -13.20
N PRO A 274 4.96 -1.84 -13.56
CA PRO A 274 3.75 -1.56 -14.33
C PRO A 274 3.92 -2.01 -15.79
N GLU A 275 3.21 -3.06 -16.19
CA GLU A 275 3.19 -3.56 -17.57
C GLU A 275 2.26 -2.75 -18.49
N LEU A 276 2.50 -1.44 -18.60
CA LEU A 276 1.69 -0.53 -19.43
C LEU A 276 2.44 -0.02 -20.66
N VAL A 277 3.77 0.06 -20.60
CA VAL A 277 4.63 0.55 -21.69
C VAL A 277 5.66 -0.52 -22.06
N PRO A 278 5.86 -0.82 -23.36
CA PRO A 278 6.88 -1.77 -23.79
C PRO A 278 8.27 -1.37 -23.28
N ALA A 279 9.12 -2.36 -22.96
CA ALA A 279 10.47 -2.10 -22.48
C ALA A 279 11.26 -1.23 -23.47
N LYS A 280 11.83 -0.13 -22.99
CA LYS A 280 12.77 0.70 -23.76
C LYS A 280 14.17 0.14 -23.50
N ASP A 281 14.88 -0.27 -24.55
CA ASP A 281 16.24 -0.84 -24.47
C ASP A 281 16.36 -2.09 -23.57
N GLY A 282 15.29 -2.89 -23.48
CA GLY A 282 15.25 -4.09 -22.63
C GLY A 282 15.14 -3.82 -21.13
N ARG A 283 14.99 -2.55 -20.71
CA ARG A 283 14.75 -2.18 -19.31
C ARG A 283 13.27 -1.97 -19.06
N ILE A 284 12.76 -2.75 -18.12
CA ILE A 284 11.38 -2.66 -17.61
C ILE A 284 11.30 -1.44 -16.68
N GLN A 285 10.21 -0.66 -16.75
CA GLN A 285 10.03 0.52 -15.90
C GLN A 285 9.70 0.08 -14.47
N SER A 286 10.56 0.38 -13.48
CA SER A 286 10.23 0.13 -12.07
C SER A 286 9.30 1.22 -11.52
N THR A 287 8.24 0.81 -10.80
CA THR A 287 7.36 1.75 -10.09
C THR A 287 8.14 2.58 -9.08
N GLU A 288 9.02 1.94 -8.32
CA GLU A 288 9.82 2.58 -7.27
C GLU A 288 10.83 3.59 -7.84
N ALA A 289 11.28 3.42 -9.09
CA ALA A 289 12.09 4.43 -9.75
C ALA A 289 11.33 5.76 -9.94
N THR A 290 10.01 5.71 -10.09
CA THR A 290 9.16 6.89 -10.24
C THR A 290 8.70 7.45 -8.90
N VAL A 291 8.19 6.57 -8.03
CA VAL A 291 7.50 6.98 -6.80
C VAL A 291 8.38 6.96 -5.56
N GLY A 292 9.58 6.40 -5.66
CA GLY A 292 10.51 6.14 -4.57
C GLY A 292 10.30 4.75 -3.96
N PRO A 293 11.28 4.28 -3.16
CA PRO A 293 11.19 2.99 -2.47
C PRO A 293 9.95 2.93 -1.57
N TYR A 294 9.17 1.86 -1.65
CA TYR A 294 8.01 1.65 -0.78
C TYR A 294 8.43 1.57 0.70
N ALA A 295 9.64 1.07 0.98
CA ALA A 295 10.20 1.08 2.34
C ALA A 295 10.22 2.48 2.98
N LEU A 296 10.69 3.49 2.24
CA LEU A 296 10.69 4.88 2.69
C LEU A 296 9.29 5.49 2.68
N ASN A 297 8.52 5.29 1.60
CA ASN A 297 7.18 5.85 1.48
C ASN A 297 6.23 5.34 2.58
N ASP A 298 6.30 4.07 2.93
CA ASP A 298 5.52 3.46 4.01
C ASP A 298 5.98 3.97 5.38
N PHE A 299 7.29 4.17 5.56
CA PHE A 299 7.82 4.83 6.76
C PHE A 299 7.25 6.23 6.92
N PHE A 300 7.31 7.05 5.87
CA PHE A 300 6.74 8.40 5.86
C PHE A 300 5.25 8.38 6.13
N LEU A 301 4.52 7.50 5.45
CA LEU A 301 3.08 7.33 5.59
C LEU A 301 2.70 7.04 7.03
N PHE A 302 3.39 6.11 7.69
CA PHE A 302 3.09 5.74 9.08
C PHE A 302 3.24 6.94 10.02
N TYR A 303 4.40 7.61 10.00
CA TYR A 303 4.65 8.70 10.95
C TYR A 303 3.84 9.97 10.65
N VAL A 304 3.52 10.23 9.38
CA VAL A 304 2.66 11.36 8.98
C VAL A 304 1.20 11.09 9.31
N THR A 305 0.67 9.89 9.09
CA THR A 305 -0.77 9.64 9.30
C THR A 305 -1.10 9.24 10.73
N ARG A 306 -0.32 8.34 11.33
CA ARG A 306 -0.58 7.87 12.70
C ARG A 306 -0.35 8.98 13.72
N PHE A 307 0.77 9.70 13.59
CA PHE A 307 1.22 10.67 14.58
C PHE A 307 1.18 12.12 14.09
N GLY A 308 1.08 12.38 12.78
CA GLY A 308 1.21 13.73 12.19
C GLY A 308 2.42 14.48 12.69
N MET A 309 3.57 13.78 12.64
CA MET A 309 4.87 14.37 12.89
C MET A 309 5.23 15.35 11.76
N SER A 310 6.07 16.34 12.09
CA SER A 310 6.64 17.23 11.09
C SER A 310 7.59 16.49 10.15
N PRO A 311 7.71 16.90 8.88
CA PRO A 311 8.64 16.33 7.92
C PRO A 311 10.08 16.24 8.42
N SER A 312 10.60 17.27 9.08
CA SER A 312 11.95 17.23 9.65
C SER A 312 12.13 16.12 10.69
N LYS A 313 11.13 15.91 11.55
CA LYS A 313 11.12 14.81 12.52
C LYS A 313 11.05 13.45 11.83
N VAL A 314 10.25 13.32 10.77
CA VAL A 314 10.15 12.10 9.97
C VAL A 314 11.49 11.80 9.28
N ALA A 315 12.13 12.80 8.68
CA ALA A 315 13.45 12.68 8.06
C ALA A 315 14.52 12.24 9.07
N PHE A 316 14.53 12.84 10.27
CA PHE A 316 15.42 12.43 11.34
C PHE A 316 15.21 10.96 11.74
N LEU A 317 13.96 10.53 11.97
CA LEU A 317 13.66 9.15 12.35
C LEU A 317 14.03 8.16 11.23
N ALA A 318 13.73 8.51 9.97
CA ALA A 318 14.10 7.70 8.82
C ALA A 318 15.63 7.57 8.73
N HIS A 319 16.36 8.66 8.87
CA HIS A 319 17.83 8.64 8.84
C HIS A 319 18.39 7.77 9.97
N GLN A 320 17.87 7.89 11.21
CA GLN A 320 18.32 7.01 12.30
C GLN A 320 18.03 5.52 12.04
N ALA A 321 16.94 5.20 11.34
CA ALA A 321 16.59 3.81 11.02
C ALA A 321 17.36 3.24 9.81
N TRP A 322 17.76 4.08 8.85
CA TRP A 322 18.27 3.64 7.55
C TRP A 322 19.73 4.04 7.24
N LYS A 323 20.38 4.86 8.07
CA LYS A 323 21.76 5.34 7.82
C LYS A 323 22.85 4.26 7.86
N ASP A 324 22.59 3.12 8.51
CA ASP A 324 23.55 2.04 8.70
C ASP A 324 22.80 0.71 8.76
N ALA A 325 22.95 -0.12 7.72
CA ALA A 325 22.26 -1.41 7.58
C ALA A 325 22.75 -2.46 8.58
N GLY A 326 23.94 -2.28 9.15
CA GLY A 326 24.52 -3.11 10.19
C GLY A 326 23.96 -2.85 11.59
N THR A 327 23.16 -1.79 11.77
CA THR A 327 22.54 -1.44 13.06
C THR A 327 21.03 -1.68 13.07
N GLY A 328 20.44 -1.82 14.26
CA GLY A 328 19.02 -2.13 14.40
C GLY A 328 18.67 -3.54 13.90
N HIS A 329 17.40 -3.78 13.60
CA HIS A 329 16.94 -5.08 13.11
C HIS A 329 16.26 -4.97 11.74
N TRP A 330 16.16 -6.12 11.10
CA TRP A 330 15.47 -6.34 9.84
C TRP A 330 14.37 -7.38 10.08
N PRO A 331 13.22 -7.30 9.38
CA PRO A 331 12.23 -8.35 9.40
C PRO A 331 12.82 -9.73 9.09
N ALA A 332 12.24 -10.77 9.70
CA ALA A 332 12.71 -12.13 9.51
C ALA A 332 12.69 -12.54 8.02
N GLY A 333 13.83 -13.03 7.53
CA GLY A 333 13.98 -13.49 6.15
C GLY A 333 14.05 -12.37 5.11
N THR A 334 14.45 -11.16 5.49
CA THR A 334 14.91 -10.13 4.54
C THR A 334 16.21 -10.59 3.87
N PRO A 335 16.24 -10.73 2.53
CA PRO A 335 17.44 -11.03 1.76
C PRO A 335 18.56 -10.01 2.00
N GLU A 336 19.83 -10.45 1.94
CA GLU A 336 20.97 -9.55 2.20
C GLU A 336 21.07 -8.40 1.17
N ASP A 337 20.69 -8.65 -0.08
CA ASP A 337 20.66 -7.65 -1.15
C ASP A 337 19.53 -6.61 -0.99
N GLU A 338 18.52 -6.91 -0.17
CA GLU A 338 17.47 -5.95 0.20
C GLU A 338 17.83 -5.11 1.45
N LYS A 339 18.93 -5.43 2.14
CA LYS A 339 19.37 -4.66 3.33
C LYS A 339 20.12 -3.39 2.92
N VAL A 340 19.35 -2.41 2.48
CA VAL A 340 19.86 -1.15 1.94
C VAL A 340 20.06 -0.06 2.99
N GLU A 341 20.90 0.92 2.65
CA GLU A 341 21.13 2.14 3.41
C GLU A 341 20.60 3.35 2.64
N TYR A 342 20.13 4.36 3.36
CA TYR A 342 19.74 5.64 2.78
C TYR A 342 20.41 6.79 3.50
N ASP A 343 21.11 7.63 2.73
CA ASP A 343 21.64 8.89 3.22
C ASP A 343 20.52 9.93 3.41
N LEU A 344 20.80 10.95 4.23
CA LEU A 344 19.84 12.02 4.50
C LEU A 344 19.38 12.78 3.23
N PRO A 345 20.25 13.13 2.26
CA PRO A 345 19.83 13.76 1.02
C PRO A 345 18.81 12.93 0.23
N THR A 346 19.02 11.61 0.14
CA THR A 346 18.08 10.68 -0.51
C THR A 346 16.74 10.64 0.22
N ILE A 347 16.77 10.53 1.56
CA ILE A 347 15.56 10.56 2.39
C ILE A 347 14.79 11.88 2.19
N LYS A 348 15.48 13.02 2.22
CA LYS A 348 14.89 14.35 2.01
C LYS A 348 14.24 14.45 0.63
N ALA A 349 14.92 14.00 -0.42
CA ALA A 349 14.40 14.02 -1.78
C ALA A 349 13.12 13.19 -1.94
N TRP A 350 13.08 11.97 -1.38
CA TRP A 350 11.89 11.13 -1.44
C TRP A 350 10.77 11.64 -0.54
N LEU A 351 11.09 12.14 0.65
CA LEU A 351 10.09 12.75 1.54
C LEU A 351 9.45 13.98 0.90
N ARG A 352 10.22 14.84 0.21
CA ARG A 352 9.67 15.96 -0.56
C ARG A 352 8.65 15.50 -1.60
N LYS A 353 8.99 14.46 -2.38
CA LYS A 353 8.07 13.86 -3.37
C LYS A 353 6.84 13.26 -2.70
N PHE A 354 7.02 12.52 -1.59
CA PHE A 354 5.93 11.96 -0.81
C PHE A 354 4.96 13.05 -0.34
N LEU A 355 5.45 14.15 0.27
CA LEU A 355 4.60 15.23 0.76
C LEU A 355 3.80 15.89 -0.36
N HIS A 356 4.43 16.16 -1.51
CA HIS A 356 3.73 16.69 -2.68
C HIS A 356 2.63 15.73 -3.14
N ARG A 357 2.94 14.44 -3.30
CA ARG A 357 1.95 13.47 -3.75
C ARG A 357 0.83 13.28 -2.73
N PHE A 358 1.18 13.07 -1.47
CA PHE A 358 0.26 12.74 -0.40
C PHE A 358 -0.69 13.91 -0.09
N PHE A 359 -0.18 15.12 0.11
CA PHE A 359 -1.00 16.27 0.53
C PHE A 359 -1.63 17.06 -0.62
N GLN A 360 -1.07 17.02 -1.83
CA GLN A 360 -1.55 17.86 -2.93
C GLN A 360 -2.18 17.07 -4.08
N THR A 361 -1.53 16.02 -4.60
CA THR A 361 -1.98 15.41 -5.86
C THR A 361 -2.85 14.17 -5.71
N SER A 362 -2.88 13.53 -4.54
CA SER A 362 -3.50 12.20 -4.40
C SER A 362 -4.82 12.19 -3.65
N GLN A 363 -5.14 13.25 -2.91
CA GLN A 363 -6.31 13.26 -2.02
C GLN A 363 -7.63 13.12 -2.79
N PHE A 364 -7.76 13.73 -3.97
CA PHE A 364 -8.98 13.61 -4.78
C PHE A 364 -9.30 12.17 -5.17
N LYS A 365 -8.27 11.33 -5.40
CA LYS A 365 -8.45 9.91 -5.70
C LYS A 365 -9.07 9.21 -4.49
N ARG A 366 -8.52 9.48 -3.30
CA ARG A 366 -8.98 8.88 -2.03
C ARG A 366 -10.39 9.29 -1.61
N SER A 367 -10.83 10.48 -2.01
CA SER A 367 -12.16 11.00 -1.67
C SER A 367 -13.31 10.11 -2.18
N ALA A 368 -13.08 9.31 -3.24
CA ALA A 368 -14.06 8.38 -3.81
C ALA A 368 -13.61 6.91 -3.74
N LEU A 369 -13.06 6.47 -2.59
CA LEU A 369 -12.60 5.09 -2.43
C LEU A 369 -13.73 4.06 -2.31
N PRO A 370 -13.59 2.88 -2.94
CA PRO A 370 -14.38 1.69 -2.63
C PRO A 370 -14.39 1.35 -1.13
N ASN A 371 -15.32 0.49 -0.72
CA ASN A 371 -15.32 -0.03 0.64
C ASN A 371 -14.20 -1.06 0.81
N GLY A 372 -13.63 -1.13 2.01
CA GLY A 372 -12.56 -2.05 2.38
C GLY A 372 -12.33 -1.99 3.88
N PRO A 373 -11.74 -3.02 4.49
CA PRO A 373 -11.44 -3.02 5.91
C PRO A 373 -10.18 -2.19 6.19
N LYS A 374 -10.16 -1.49 7.34
CA LYS A 374 -8.90 -1.03 7.95
C LYS A 374 -8.19 -2.25 8.53
N VAL A 375 -6.90 -2.40 8.24
CA VAL A 375 -6.13 -3.60 8.63
C VAL A 375 -5.03 -3.24 9.62
N VAL A 376 -4.16 -2.29 9.26
CA VAL A 376 -2.98 -1.94 10.09
C VAL A 376 -3.29 -0.89 11.16
N THR A 377 -2.53 -0.94 12.25
CA THR A 377 -2.64 0.00 13.38
C THR A 377 -2.22 1.42 13.03
N GLY A 378 -1.38 1.59 12.00
CA GLY A 378 -0.94 2.89 11.48
C GLY A 378 -2.06 3.75 10.87
N GLY A 379 -3.25 3.18 10.66
CA GLY A 379 -4.38 3.87 10.06
C GLY A 379 -4.71 3.37 8.66
N SER A 380 -5.84 3.83 8.15
CA SER A 380 -6.28 3.66 6.76
C SER A 380 -6.40 5.03 6.09
N LEU A 381 -6.56 5.04 4.77
CA LEU A 381 -6.74 6.28 4.01
C LEU A 381 -8.18 6.51 3.54
N SER A 382 -9.14 5.85 4.19
CA SER A 382 -10.56 6.04 3.91
C SER A 382 -11.01 7.45 4.31
N PRO A 383 -11.69 8.22 3.44
CA PRO A 383 -12.25 9.53 3.77
C PRO A 383 -13.42 9.44 4.78
N ARG A 384 -13.92 8.22 4.99
CA ARG A 384 -14.96 7.89 5.97
C ARG A 384 -14.37 7.43 7.31
N GLY A 385 -13.06 7.25 7.39
CA GLY A 385 -12.34 6.70 8.55
C GLY A 385 -11.25 7.65 9.01
N ASP A 386 -10.01 7.16 9.02
CA ASP A 386 -8.89 7.83 9.70
C ASP A 386 -8.38 9.10 9.00
N TRP A 387 -8.61 9.27 7.69
CA TRP A 387 -8.03 10.36 6.92
C TRP A 387 -9.07 11.27 6.25
N ARG A 388 -9.39 12.39 6.90
CA ARG A 388 -10.31 13.42 6.39
C ARG A 388 -9.52 14.65 5.97
N ALA A 389 -9.28 14.80 4.67
CA ALA A 389 -8.50 15.92 4.11
C ALA A 389 -9.16 16.52 2.86
N PRO A 390 -8.95 17.82 2.59
CA PRO A 390 -9.46 18.47 1.38
C PRO A 390 -8.72 18.00 0.11
N SER A 391 -9.45 17.84 -0.99
CA SER A 391 -8.91 17.40 -2.28
C SER A 391 -8.13 18.49 -3.04
N ASP A 392 -8.27 19.73 -2.60
CA ASP A 392 -7.79 20.98 -3.21
C ASP A 392 -6.76 21.71 -2.31
N ALA A 393 -6.14 20.97 -1.39
CA ALA A 393 -5.06 21.47 -0.53
C ALA A 393 -3.71 21.60 -1.28
N THR A 394 -2.79 22.34 -0.67
CA THR A 394 -1.38 22.42 -1.12
C THR A 394 -0.44 21.75 -0.12
N ALA A 395 0.66 21.18 -0.62
CA ALA A 395 1.73 20.60 0.20
C ALA A 395 2.75 21.66 0.68
N ARG A 396 2.58 22.94 0.33
CA ARG A 396 3.58 23.99 0.55
C ARG A 396 4.08 24.07 2.00
N VAL A 397 3.18 24.13 2.98
CA VAL A 397 3.57 24.26 4.40
C VAL A 397 4.48 23.10 4.85
N TRP A 398 4.23 21.89 4.34
CA TRP A 398 5.03 20.71 4.67
C TRP A 398 6.39 20.73 3.96
N ILE A 399 6.42 21.15 2.70
CA ILE A 399 7.68 21.26 1.95
C ILE A 399 8.55 22.38 2.53
N ASP A 400 7.98 23.54 2.84
CA ASP A 400 8.69 24.66 3.46
C ASP A 400 9.27 24.25 4.84
N GLU A 401 8.54 23.46 5.62
CA GLU A 401 9.04 22.89 6.89
C GLU A 401 10.22 21.93 6.67
N LEU A 402 10.14 21.08 5.66
CA LEU A 402 11.21 20.15 5.30
C LEU A 402 12.48 20.90 4.87
N GLU A 403 12.35 21.89 3.98
CA GLU A 403 13.51 22.66 3.48
C GLU A 403 14.19 23.49 4.57
N ALA A 404 13.41 24.10 5.46
CA ALA A 404 13.95 24.97 6.49
C ALA A 404 14.69 24.21 7.60
N ASN A 405 14.37 22.92 7.81
CA ASN A 405 14.80 22.18 9.00
C ASN A 405 15.61 20.90 8.71
N VAL A 406 15.74 20.49 7.44
CA VAL A 406 16.54 19.32 7.06
C VAL A 406 17.74 19.77 6.22
N PRO A 407 18.98 19.50 6.65
CA PRO A 407 20.17 19.78 5.87
C PRO A 407 20.14 19.11 4.48
N ASP A 408 20.83 19.73 3.52
CA ASP A 408 21.02 19.17 2.17
C ASP A 408 22.05 18.04 2.12
#